data_AF-A0A370H5X6-F1
#
_entry.id   AF-A0A370H5X6-F1
#
_cell.length_a   1.000
_cell.length_b   1.000
_cell.length_c   1.000
_cell.angle_alpha   90.00
_cell.angle_beta   90.00
_cell.angle_gamma   90.00
#
_symmetry.space_group_name_H-M   'P 1'
#
loop_
_entity.id
_entity.type
_entity.pdbx_description
1 polymer ?
#
loop_
_entity_poly.entity_id
_entity_poly.type
_entity_poly.pdbx_seq_one_letter_code
_entity_poly.pdbx_strand_id
1 'polypeptide(L)'
;MTGSSSKFEVLDGPQRRRRWTASEKLAIVQETYEPDATVSLVARRHGVAPNQLFRWRKLAAQGALTATSAQEEVVAASEYRALQNQVRELQRLLGKKTLEAEILKEALEVATGPKKQLLRSLSWPKGRSR
;
A
#
# COMPACT_ATOMS: atom_id res chain seq x y z
N MET A 1 21.36 50.75 -31.96
CA MET A 1 20.59 49.49 -31.95
C MET A 1 20.54 48.95 -30.53
N THR A 2 19.32 48.97 -29.98
CA THR A 2 18.77 48.36 -28.76
C THR A 2 19.71 47.87 -27.66
N GLY A 3 19.54 48.49 -26.48
CA GLY A 3 20.32 48.28 -25.27
C GLY A 3 20.19 46.88 -24.68
N SER A 4 21.32 46.39 -24.18
CA SER A 4 21.41 45.21 -23.33
C SER A 4 20.78 45.51 -21.97
N SER A 5 19.47 45.29 -21.87
CA SER A 5 18.73 45.26 -20.62
C SER A 5 18.31 43.83 -20.30
N SER A 6 18.95 43.23 -19.31
CA SER A 6 18.20 42.60 -18.22
C SER A 6 19.09 42.41 -17.01
N LYS A 7 18.93 43.36 -16.09
CA LYS A 7 19.11 43.19 -14.65
C LYS A 7 18.51 41.85 -14.22
N PHE A 8 19.33 40.98 -13.64
CA PHE A 8 18.84 39.93 -12.76
C PHE A 8 19.05 40.39 -11.32
N GLU A 9 18.19 41.32 -10.89
CA GLU A 9 17.96 41.60 -9.48
C GLU A 9 16.66 40.92 -9.08
N VAL A 10 16.77 39.80 -8.37
CA VAL A 10 15.77 39.43 -7.36
C VAL A 10 16.54 38.99 -6.12
N LEU A 11 16.92 39.98 -5.32
CA LEU A 11 17.14 39.83 -3.90
C LEU A 11 15.77 39.89 -3.24
N ASP A 12 15.28 38.78 -2.68
CA ASP A 12 14.12 38.84 -1.80
C ASP A 12 14.32 37.98 -0.55
N GLY A 13 14.86 38.62 0.49
CA GLY A 13 14.65 38.38 1.93
C GLY A 13 14.90 36.99 2.53
N PRO A 14 14.85 36.86 3.88
CA PRO A 14 14.97 35.59 4.59
C PRO A 14 13.68 34.79 4.41
N GLN A 15 13.51 34.23 3.22
CA GLN A 15 12.29 33.55 2.79
C GLN A 15 12.09 32.28 3.62
N ARG A 16 11.11 32.33 4.52
CA ARG A 16 10.54 31.13 5.17
C ARG A 16 10.21 30.15 4.04
N ARG A 17 11.06 29.13 3.84
CA ARG A 17 11.01 28.23 2.67
C ARG A 17 9.58 27.81 2.41
N ARG A 18 9.00 28.25 1.28
CA ARG A 18 7.62 27.90 0.91
C ARG A 18 7.46 26.39 0.95
N ARG A 19 6.53 25.90 1.76
CA ARG A 19 6.21 24.48 1.86
C ARG A 19 5.15 24.15 0.81
N TRP A 20 5.47 23.22 -0.08
CA TRP A 20 4.55 22.69 -1.08
C TRP A 20 3.88 21.43 -0.55
N THR A 21 2.55 21.46 -0.50
CA THR A 21 1.72 20.27 -0.28
C THR A 21 1.83 19.31 -1.45
N ALA A 22 1.43 18.05 -1.27
CA ALA A 22 1.52 17.06 -2.34
C ALA A 22 0.57 17.36 -3.51
N SER A 23 -0.63 17.87 -3.23
CA SER A 23 -1.59 18.32 -4.24
C SER A 23 -1.02 19.47 -5.08
N GLU A 24 -0.38 20.46 -4.45
CA GLU A 24 0.30 21.54 -5.17
C GLU A 24 1.45 21.00 -6.03
N LYS A 25 2.28 20.08 -5.51
CA LYS A 25 3.34 19.45 -6.31
C LYS A 25 2.79 18.72 -7.53
N LEU A 26 1.68 18.01 -7.37
CA LEU A 26 1.01 17.31 -8.47
C LEU A 26 0.46 18.29 -9.49
N ALA A 27 -0.21 19.36 -9.07
CA ALA A 27 -0.71 20.40 -9.98
C ALA A 27 0.42 21.01 -10.82
N ILE A 28 1.54 21.37 -10.18
CA ILE A 28 2.71 21.92 -10.87
C ILE A 28 3.32 20.88 -11.82
N VAL A 29 3.38 19.59 -11.43
CA VAL A 29 3.87 18.52 -12.29
C VAL A 29 2.95 18.30 -13.50
N GLN A 30 1.63 18.35 -13.33
CA GLN A 30 0.67 18.23 -14.43
C GLN A 30 0.85 19.35 -15.45
N GLU A 31 1.06 20.58 -14.98
CA GLU A 31 1.35 21.72 -15.84
C GLU A 31 2.60 21.50 -16.73
N THR A 32 3.57 20.67 -16.31
CA THR A 32 4.73 20.33 -17.15
C THR A 32 4.46 19.36 -18.29
N TYR A 33 3.27 18.76 -18.36
CA TYR A 33 2.84 17.87 -19.44
C TYR A 33 1.95 18.57 -20.46
N GLU A 34 1.60 19.83 -20.23
CA GLU A 34 0.85 20.63 -21.21
C GLU A 34 1.68 20.84 -22.49
N PRO A 35 1.06 20.82 -23.68
CA PRO A 35 1.76 20.87 -24.97
C PRO A 35 2.70 22.08 -25.15
N ASP A 36 2.38 23.20 -24.50
CA ASP A 36 3.14 24.46 -24.60
C ASP A 36 4.07 24.71 -23.39
N ALA A 37 4.16 23.76 -22.45
CA ALA A 37 4.89 23.95 -21.21
C ALA A 37 6.26 23.27 -21.22
N THR A 38 7.30 24.05 -20.93
CA THR A 38 8.62 23.49 -20.61
C THR A 38 8.83 23.46 -19.11
N VAL A 39 9.58 22.47 -18.62
CA VAL A 39 9.91 22.33 -17.19
C VAL A 39 10.55 23.62 -16.65
N SER A 40 11.41 24.26 -17.43
CA SER A 40 12.07 25.52 -17.06
C SER A 40 11.09 26.69 -16.94
N LEU A 41 10.08 26.77 -17.81
CA LEU A 41 9.05 27.80 -17.77
C LEU A 41 8.16 27.64 -16.53
N VAL A 42 7.68 26.42 -16.29
CA VAL A 42 6.84 26.09 -15.13
C VAL A 42 7.61 26.31 -13.83
N ALA A 43 8.88 25.90 -13.77
CA ALA A 43 9.77 26.13 -12.63
C ALA A 43 9.89 27.63 -12.28
N ARG A 44 10.09 28.50 -13.27
CA ARG A 44 10.16 29.96 -13.07
C ARG A 44 8.83 30.54 -12.59
N ARG A 45 7.70 30.12 -13.19
CA ARG A 45 6.36 30.57 -12.81
C ARG A 45 6.02 30.28 -11.35
N HIS A 46 6.45 29.12 -10.85
CA HIS A 46 6.19 28.69 -9.47
C HIS A 46 7.32 29.01 -8.49
N GLY A 47 8.43 29.60 -8.94
CA GLY A 47 9.59 29.86 -8.08
C GLY A 47 10.25 28.57 -7.54
N VAL A 48 10.19 27.48 -8.32
CA VAL A 48 10.73 26.16 -7.98
C VAL A 48 12.03 25.93 -8.77
N ALA A 49 13.03 25.30 -8.15
CA ALA A 49 14.24 24.92 -8.87
C ALA A 49 13.92 23.83 -9.93
N PRO A 50 14.40 23.93 -11.19
CA PRO A 50 14.12 22.93 -12.22
C PRO A 50 14.47 21.49 -11.80
N ASN A 51 15.60 21.29 -11.11
CA ASN A 51 16.01 19.99 -10.57
C ASN A 51 14.99 19.39 -9.59
N GLN A 52 14.34 20.23 -8.78
CA GLN A 52 13.30 19.80 -7.85
C GLN A 52 12.04 19.36 -8.62
N LEU A 53 11.68 20.08 -9.68
CA LEU A 53 10.54 19.75 -10.52
C LEU A 53 10.76 18.45 -11.33
N PHE A 54 11.97 18.20 -11.84
CA PHE A 54 12.33 16.91 -12.43
C PHE A 54 12.21 15.75 -11.42
N ARG A 55 12.66 15.96 -10.18
CA ARG A 55 12.49 14.97 -9.12
C ARG A 55 11.02 14.71 -8.82
N TRP A 56 10.19 15.74 -8.79
CA TRP A 56 8.74 15.59 -8.62
C TRP A 56 8.12 14.82 -9.80
N ARG A 57 8.46 15.14 -11.06
CA ARG A 57 7.99 14.36 -12.22
C ARG A 57 8.31 12.87 -12.09
N LYS A 58 9.54 12.52 -11.67
CA LYS A 58 9.94 11.13 -11.44
C LYS A 58 9.11 10.46 -10.34
N LEU A 59 8.88 11.15 -9.23
CA LEU A 59 8.06 10.64 -8.12
C LEU A 59 6.58 10.50 -8.51
N ALA A 60 6.04 11.37 -9.35
CA ALA A 60 4.67 11.25 -9.88
C ALA A 60 4.53 10.04 -10.79
N ALA A 61 5.47 9.85 -11.72
CA ALA A 61 5.50 8.68 -12.61
C ALA A 61 5.61 7.35 -11.84
N GLN A 62 6.23 7.36 -10.66
CA GLN A 62 6.36 6.20 -9.77
C GLN A 62 5.19 6.04 -8.79
N GLY A 63 4.17 6.91 -8.83
CA GLY A 63 3.05 6.93 -7.87
C GLY A 63 3.40 7.41 -6.46
N ALA A 64 4.66 7.75 -6.20
CA ALA A 64 5.17 8.14 -4.89
C ALA A 64 4.75 9.56 -4.45
N LEU A 65 4.41 10.45 -5.40
CA LEU A 65 3.85 11.77 -5.06
C LEU A 65 2.42 11.69 -4.52
N THR A 66 1.62 10.73 -5.01
CA THR A 66 0.22 10.53 -4.60
C THR A 66 0.15 9.94 -3.19
N ALA A 67 1.09 9.06 -2.82
CA ALA A 67 1.23 8.55 -1.45
C ALA A 67 1.46 9.68 -0.42
N THR A 68 2.11 10.78 -0.83
CA THR A 68 2.28 11.95 0.04
C THR A 68 1.01 12.83 0.11
N SER A 69 0.04 12.66 -0.80
CA SER A 69 -1.20 13.44 -0.87
C SER A 69 -2.37 12.82 -0.11
N ALA A 70 -2.37 11.50 0.10
CA ALA A 70 -3.47 10.82 0.73
C ALA A 70 -3.51 10.95 2.27
N GLN A 71 -2.52 11.61 2.90
CA GLN A 71 -2.28 11.49 4.35
C GLN A 71 -2.22 10.02 4.82
N GLU A 72 -2.02 9.09 3.88
CA GLU A 72 -1.67 7.71 4.18
C GLU A 72 -0.20 7.70 4.54
N GLU A 73 0.07 7.13 5.70
CA GLU A 73 1.42 6.91 6.21
C GLU A 73 2.21 6.15 5.13
N VAL A 74 3.20 6.83 4.54
CA VAL A 74 4.02 6.25 3.48
C VAL A 74 5.00 5.27 4.13
N VAL A 75 4.55 4.02 4.24
CA VAL A 75 5.35 2.90 4.73
C VAL A 75 6.58 2.73 3.82
N ALA A 76 7.77 2.59 4.40
CA ALA A 76 8.99 2.46 3.60
C ALA A 76 8.88 1.23 2.68
N ALA A 77 9.47 1.30 1.47
CA ALA A 77 9.40 0.19 0.51
C ALA A 77 9.93 -1.15 1.09
N SER A 78 10.84 -1.08 2.08
CA SER A 78 11.33 -2.22 2.86
C SER A 78 10.26 -2.82 3.78
N GLU A 79 9.50 -1.97 4.47
CA GLU A 79 8.43 -2.37 5.38
C GLU A 79 7.24 -2.95 4.60
N TYR A 80 6.90 -2.38 3.45
CA TYR A 80 5.89 -2.94 2.56
C TYR A 80 6.26 -4.35 2.09
N ARG A 81 7.53 -4.57 1.70
CA ARG A 81 8.04 -5.90 1.32
C ARG A 81 8.03 -6.87 2.49
N ALA A 82 8.39 -6.42 3.69
CA ALA A 82 8.35 -7.24 4.90
C ALA A 82 6.91 -7.69 5.22
N LEU A 83 5.96 -6.76 5.14
CA LEU A 83 4.55 -7.03 5.35
C LEU A 83 3.99 -7.99 4.29
N GLN A 84 4.35 -7.80 3.01
CA GLN A 84 3.97 -8.73 1.94
C GLN A 84 4.51 -10.15 2.19
N ASN A 85 5.73 -10.28 2.69
CA ASN A 85 6.30 -11.59 3.04
C ASN A 85 5.54 -12.23 4.21
N GLN A 86 5.16 -11.45 5.22
CA GLN A 86 4.37 -11.92 6.35
C GLN A 86 2.98 -12.39 5.92
N VAL A 87 2.31 -11.66 5.02
CA VAL A 87 1.03 -12.06 4.44
C VAL A 87 1.14 -13.41 3.72
N ARG A 88 2.17 -13.59 2.89
CA ARG A 88 2.41 -14.87 2.21
C ARG A 88 2.62 -16.02 3.18
N GLU A 89 3.39 -15.79 4.24
CA GLU A 89 3.64 -16.84 5.24
C GLU A 89 2.38 -17.18 6.02
N LEU A 90 1.58 -16.18 6.41
CA LEU A 90 0.30 -16.41 7.07
C LEU A 90 -0.67 -17.18 6.16
N GLN A 91 -0.75 -16.83 4.88
CA GLN A 91 -1.55 -17.57 3.91
C GLN A 91 -1.10 -19.03 3.78
N ARG A 92 0.22 -19.29 3.78
CA ARG A 92 0.77 -20.64 3.75
C ARG A 92 0.41 -21.44 5.00
N LEU A 93 0.56 -20.84 6.19
CA LEU A 93 0.23 -21.48 7.46
C LEU A 93 -1.27 -21.75 7.58
N LEU A 94 -2.10 -20.80 7.15
CA LEU A 94 -3.54 -20.99 7.10
C LEU A 94 -3.90 -22.15 6.19
N GLY A 95 -3.34 -22.22 4.98
CA GLY A 95 -3.56 -23.34 4.06
C GLY A 95 -3.19 -24.70 4.68
N LYS A 96 -2.05 -24.79 5.35
CA LYS A 96 -1.65 -26.02 6.08
C LYS A 96 -2.65 -26.40 7.16
N LYS A 97 -3.08 -25.43 7.97
CA LYS A 97 -4.03 -25.68 9.06
C LYS A 97 -5.42 -26.07 8.55
N THR A 98 -5.85 -25.52 7.43
CA THR A 98 -7.09 -25.93 6.76
C THR A 98 -7.02 -27.39 6.31
N LEU A 99 -5.92 -27.80 5.67
CA LEU A 99 -5.72 -29.19 5.27
C LEU A 99 -5.69 -30.15 6.47
N GLU A 100 -4.97 -29.80 7.53
CA GLU A 100 -4.98 -30.59 8.78
C GLU A 100 -6.40 -30.74 9.32
N ALA A 101 -7.20 -29.67 9.35
CA ALA A 101 -8.57 -29.71 9.82
C ALA A 101 -9.49 -30.57 8.92
N GLU A 102 -9.29 -30.55 7.61
CA GLU A 102 -10.01 -31.40 6.66
C GLU A 102 -9.69 -32.88 6.88
N ILE A 103 -8.40 -33.24 6.98
CA ILE A 103 -7.96 -34.62 7.26
C ILE A 103 -8.53 -35.09 8.60
N LEU A 104 -8.50 -34.26 9.63
CA LEU A 104 -9.05 -34.62 10.94
C LEU A 104 -10.56 -34.83 10.89
N LYS A 105 -11.30 -34.02 10.11
CA LYS A 105 -12.74 -34.22 9.88
C LYS A 105 -13.00 -35.53 9.14
N GLU A 106 -12.25 -35.81 8.08
CA GLU A 106 -12.35 -37.06 7.32
C GLU A 106 -12.05 -38.28 8.21
N ALA A 107 -10.99 -38.22 9.01
CA ALA A 107 -10.65 -39.28 9.97
C ALA A 107 -11.74 -39.46 11.03
N LEU A 108 -12.39 -38.39 11.49
CA LEU A 108 -13.53 -38.46 12.41
C LEU A 108 -14.76 -39.09 11.74
N GLU A 109 -15.10 -38.74 10.50
CA GLU A 109 -16.18 -39.37 9.74
C GLU A 109 -15.93 -40.88 9.58
N VAL A 110 -14.69 -41.27 9.25
CA VAL A 110 -14.28 -42.68 9.17
C VAL A 110 -14.36 -43.39 10.53
N ALA A 111 -13.90 -42.75 11.61
CA ALA A 111 -13.92 -43.31 12.96
C ALA A 111 -15.32 -43.34 13.61
N THR A 112 -16.26 -42.53 13.12
CA THR A 112 -17.67 -42.50 13.57
C THR A 112 -18.58 -43.44 12.78
N GLY A 113 -18.05 -44.14 11.78
CA GLY A 113 -18.57 -45.45 11.32
C GLY A 113 -18.65 -46.48 12.46
N PRO A 114 -19.34 -47.61 12.26
CA PRO A 114 -20.51 -48.12 13.01
C PRO A 114 -20.42 -48.20 14.56
N LYS A 115 -19.94 -47.17 15.26
CA LYS A 115 -20.04 -47.07 16.72
C LYS A 115 -21.42 -46.61 17.22
N LYS A 116 -22.26 -46.03 16.34
CA LYS A 116 -23.71 -45.89 16.62
C LYS A 116 -24.46 -47.22 16.61
N GLN A 117 -23.87 -48.31 16.07
CA GLN A 117 -24.39 -49.67 16.23
C GLN A 117 -23.89 -50.33 17.51
N LEU A 118 -22.63 -50.11 17.91
CA LEU A 118 -22.08 -50.70 19.15
C LEU A 118 -22.62 -50.06 20.43
N LEU A 119 -22.99 -48.78 20.41
CA LEU A 119 -23.67 -48.13 21.55
C LEU A 119 -25.18 -48.42 21.60
N ARG A 120 -25.75 -48.96 20.52
CA ARG A 120 -27.17 -49.38 20.47
C ARG A 120 -27.37 -50.84 20.92
N SER A 121 -26.31 -51.65 20.95
CA SER A 121 -26.34 -53.05 21.40
C SER A 121 -26.04 -53.23 22.89
N LEU A 122 -25.58 -52.20 23.61
CA LEU A 122 -25.66 -52.17 25.08
C LEU A 122 -27.06 -51.68 25.51
N SER A 123 -28.09 -52.41 25.08
CA SER A 123 -29.37 -52.37 25.79
C SER A 123 -29.13 -52.92 27.20
N TRP A 124 -29.24 -52.07 28.21
CA TRP A 124 -29.24 -52.49 29.61
C TRP A 124 -30.33 -53.56 29.82
N PRO A 125 -30.03 -54.69 30.47
CA PRO A 125 -31.03 -55.72 30.72
C PRO A 125 -32.11 -55.15 31.64
N LYS A 126 -33.35 -55.19 31.15
CA LYS A 126 -34.55 -54.84 31.90
C LYS A 126 -34.76 -55.91 32.98
N GLY A 127 -34.12 -55.72 34.13
CA GLY A 127 -34.21 -56.60 35.30
C GLY A 127 -35.34 -56.18 36.24
N ARG A 128 -36.45 -56.90 36.16
CA ARG A 128 -37.60 -56.91 37.06
C ARG A 128 -37.19 -57.43 38.45
N SER A 129 -37.45 -56.68 39.54
CA SER A 129 -37.92 -57.17 40.86
C SER A 129 -37.78 -56.13 41.97
N ARG A 130 -38.89 -55.58 42.47
CA ARG A 130 -39.61 -56.03 43.67
C ARG A 130 -41.00 -55.41 43.70
#